data_AF-A0A919JK54-F1
#
_entry.id   AF-A0A919JK54-F1
#
_cell.length_a   1.000
_cell.length_b   1.000
_cell.length_c   1.000
_cell.angle_alpha   90.00
_cell.angle_beta   90.00
_cell.angle_gamma   90.00
#
_symmetry.space_group_name_H-M   'P 1'
#
loop_
_entity.id
_entity.type
_entity.pdbx_description
1 polymer ?
#
loop_
_entity_poly.entity_id
_entity_poly.type
_entity_poly.pdbx_seq_one_letter_code
_entity_poly.pdbx_strand_id
1 'polypeptide(L)'
;MPAERIDAVVSLAKRRGFVFPSSEIYGGTRSAWDYGPLGVALKENVRQQWWKTMVQQRDDIVGLDSAVILARDVWAASGHLEAFVDPLTECQSCHKRFRADHLEEAYEHKHGTPPGSLTELNCPNCGNKGTFTEPKMFNGLMKTYLGPTESAEGLHYLRPETAQGIFVNYNNVATAARKKPPFGIAQVGKSFRNEITPGNFIFRTREFEQMEMEFFVPPGSDEQWHEYWLQQRWDWYRDLGLSEGNLRFFEHPKEKLSHYSKRTVDIEYRFQFGGTDFAELEGIANRTDFDLTTHSKHSGVDLSFFDQEKQERWVPYVIEPAAGLTRAVLAFLLEAYDEDEAPNTKGGVDKRTVMRFDPRLAPIKVAVLPLSRNPELSPKARGLADLLRKRWMVEFDDSQAIGRRYRRQDEIGTPFCVTVDFDTLTDDAVTVRDRDTMKQERVALDQIERYLIERLPGC
;
A
#
# COMPACT_ATOMS: atom_id res chain seq x y z
N MET A 1 22.08 -11.18 3.81
CA MET A 1 20.98 -12.17 3.77
C MET A 1 19.65 -11.45 3.74
N PRO A 2 18.61 -11.97 3.06
CA PRO A 2 17.28 -11.34 2.97
C PRO A 2 16.68 -10.82 4.28
N ALA A 3 16.82 -11.59 5.37
CA ALA A 3 16.39 -11.17 6.72
C ALA A 3 17.05 -9.87 7.20
N GLU A 4 18.31 -9.61 6.80
CA GLU A 4 19.02 -8.38 7.14
C GLU A 4 18.43 -7.15 6.43
N ARG A 5 17.82 -7.29 5.24
CA ARG A 5 17.24 -6.15 4.49
C ARG A 5 15.94 -5.67 5.11
N ILE A 6 15.02 -6.59 5.43
CA ILE A 6 13.78 -6.23 6.13
C ILE A 6 14.10 -5.61 7.49
N ASP A 7 14.98 -6.22 8.28
CA ASP A 7 15.35 -5.70 9.60
C ASP A 7 16.02 -4.31 9.49
N ALA A 8 16.86 -4.10 8.48
CA ALA A 8 17.46 -2.78 8.21
C ALA A 8 16.40 -1.73 7.85
N VAL A 9 15.42 -2.08 6.99
CA VAL A 9 14.32 -1.18 6.61
C VAL A 9 13.41 -0.88 7.80
N VAL A 10 13.07 -1.88 8.63
CA VAL A 10 12.27 -1.69 9.85
C VAL A 10 12.98 -0.75 10.83
N SER A 11 14.29 -0.96 11.03
CA SER A 11 15.14 -0.11 11.88
C SER A 11 15.22 1.33 11.34
N LEU A 12 15.44 1.49 10.04
CA LEU A 12 15.47 2.79 9.38
C LEU A 12 14.11 3.50 9.48
N ALA A 13 13.02 2.78 9.21
CA ALA A 13 11.67 3.30 9.24
C ALA A 13 11.33 3.89 10.61
N LYS A 14 11.68 3.19 11.69
CA LYS A 14 11.50 3.71 13.06
C LYS A 14 12.40 4.91 13.32
N ARG A 15 13.70 4.83 12.98
CA ARG A 15 14.68 5.89 13.28
C ARG A 15 14.38 7.20 12.53
N ARG A 16 13.87 7.12 11.30
CA ARG A 16 13.62 8.29 10.44
C ARG A 16 12.18 8.79 10.46
N GLY A 17 11.25 8.05 11.09
CA GLY A 17 9.87 8.49 11.23
C GLY A 17 8.99 8.15 10.03
N PHE A 18 9.21 6.97 9.43
CA PHE A 18 8.25 6.37 8.51
C PHE A 18 7.15 5.64 9.28
N VAL A 19 7.51 4.71 10.17
CA VAL A 19 6.52 3.85 10.85
C VAL A 19 6.94 3.61 12.30
N PHE A 20 5.97 3.67 13.20
CA PHE A 20 6.12 3.41 14.63
C PHE A 20 5.17 2.28 15.08
N PRO A 21 5.54 1.46 16.07
CA PRO A 21 4.58 0.59 16.75
C PRO A 21 3.44 1.43 17.35
N SER A 22 2.19 1.06 17.05
CA SER A 22 1.06 1.82 17.58
C SER A 22 0.96 1.68 19.09
N SER A 23 0.72 2.78 19.80
CA SER A 23 0.65 2.81 21.27
C SER A 23 1.95 2.36 21.97
N GLU A 24 3.12 2.65 21.37
CA GLU A 24 4.43 2.18 21.85
C GLU A 24 4.67 2.44 23.36
N ILE A 25 4.32 3.63 23.86
CA ILE A 25 4.51 3.99 25.28
C ILE A 25 3.64 3.17 26.25
N TYR A 26 2.62 2.47 25.75
CA TYR A 26 1.74 1.57 26.52
C TYR A 26 2.08 0.09 26.30
N GLY A 27 3.23 -0.22 25.69
CA GLY A 27 3.65 -1.59 25.39
C GLY A 27 3.25 -2.08 23.99
N GLY A 28 2.62 -1.22 23.19
CA GLY A 28 2.27 -1.49 21.80
C GLY A 28 1.00 -2.34 21.62
N THR A 29 0.30 -2.11 20.51
CA THR A 29 -0.79 -2.98 20.06
C THR A 29 -0.30 -3.89 18.93
N ARG A 30 -0.49 -5.21 19.07
CA ARG A 30 -0.03 -6.18 18.05
C ARG A 30 -0.69 -5.91 16.70
N SER A 31 0.11 -5.88 15.63
CA SER A 31 -0.34 -5.62 14.24
C SER A 31 -1.10 -4.31 14.05
N ALA A 32 -0.73 -3.30 14.83
CA ALA A 32 -1.12 -1.92 14.65
C ALA A 32 0.13 -1.05 14.57
N TRP A 33 0.14 -0.14 13.61
CA TRP A 33 1.29 0.71 13.31
C TRP A 33 0.82 2.13 13.00
N ASP A 34 1.57 3.10 13.49
CA ASP A 34 1.33 4.51 13.23
C ASP A 34 2.34 5.01 12.20
N TYR A 35 1.89 5.80 11.22
CA TYR A 35 2.78 6.40 10.22
C TYR A 35 3.31 7.74 10.75
N GLY A 36 4.63 7.87 10.83
CA GLY A 36 5.29 9.12 11.21
C GLY A 36 5.30 10.15 10.07
N PRO A 37 5.94 11.32 10.23
CA PRO A 37 5.89 12.40 9.24
C PRO A 37 6.29 11.97 7.82
N LEU A 38 7.36 11.19 7.69
CA LEU A 38 7.81 10.69 6.38
C LEU A 38 6.93 9.57 5.85
N GLY A 39 6.36 8.76 6.75
CA GLY A 39 5.47 7.67 6.40
C GLY A 39 4.14 8.15 5.87
N VAL A 40 3.58 9.20 6.49
CA VAL A 40 2.37 9.87 6.00
C VAL A 40 2.63 10.44 4.60
N ALA A 41 3.72 11.16 4.41
CA ALA A 41 4.06 11.73 3.10
C ALA A 41 4.29 10.64 2.03
N LEU A 42 5.03 9.56 2.33
CA LEU A 42 5.21 8.43 1.40
C LEU A 42 3.86 7.78 1.05
N LYS A 43 3.07 7.44 2.06
CA LYS A 43 1.78 6.76 1.90
C LYS A 43 0.80 7.61 1.09
N GLU A 44 0.79 8.91 1.33
CA GLU A 44 -0.03 9.85 0.58
C GLU A 44 0.46 10.00 -0.87
N ASN A 45 1.78 10.05 -1.11
CA ASN A 45 2.31 10.06 -2.48
C ASN A 45 1.89 8.80 -3.25
N VAL A 46 1.98 7.61 -2.65
CA VAL A 46 1.53 6.36 -3.27
C VAL A 46 0.04 6.41 -3.58
N ARG A 47 -0.78 6.86 -2.62
CA ARG A 47 -2.23 7.06 -2.82
C ARG A 47 -2.53 8.00 -3.99
N GLN A 48 -1.89 9.16 -4.02
CA GLN A 48 -2.11 10.19 -5.02
C GLN A 48 -1.64 9.75 -6.41
N GLN A 49 -0.52 9.04 -6.52
CA GLN A 49 -0.11 8.46 -7.81
C GLN A 49 -1.09 7.40 -8.30
N TRP A 50 -1.63 6.56 -7.40
CA TRP A 50 -2.67 5.61 -7.78
C TRP A 50 -3.94 6.34 -8.25
N TRP A 51 -4.42 7.31 -7.48
CA TRP A 51 -5.61 8.08 -7.83
C TRP A 51 -5.45 8.86 -9.13
N LYS A 52 -4.27 9.43 -9.36
CA LYS A 52 -3.93 10.12 -10.60
C LYS A 52 -4.01 9.18 -11.80
N THR A 53 -3.40 8.00 -11.72
CA THR A 53 -3.42 7.01 -12.82
C THR A 53 -4.80 6.41 -13.03
N MET A 54 -5.49 6.05 -11.96
CA MET A 54 -6.76 5.33 -12.04
C MET A 54 -7.95 6.25 -12.31
N VAL A 55 -7.92 7.51 -11.87
CA VAL A 55 -9.08 8.42 -11.96
C VAL A 55 -8.74 9.67 -12.77
N GLN A 56 -7.70 10.41 -12.42
CA GLN A 56 -7.44 11.72 -13.04
C GLN A 56 -7.05 11.62 -14.53
N GLN A 57 -6.26 10.60 -14.90
CA GLN A 57 -5.75 10.40 -16.25
C GLN A 57 -6.70 9.61 -17.15
N ARG A 58 -7.90 9.29 -16.65
CA ARG A 58 -8.86 8.43 -17.31
C ARG A 58 -10.22 9.11 -17.41
N ASP A 59 -10.94 8.81 -18.48
CA ASP A 59 -12.30 9.28 -18.69
C ASP A 59 -13.35 8.21 -18.38
N ASP A 60 -12.94 6.97 -18.11
CA ASP A 60 -13.80 5.82 -17.87
C ASP A 60 -13.89 5.41 -16.40
N ILE A 61 -13.22 6.10 -15.48
CA ILE A 61 -13.25 5.80 -14.04
C ILE A 61 -13.64 7.04 -13.22
N VAL A 62 -14.46 6.83 -12.20
CA VAL A 62 -14.88 7.87 -11.26
C VAL A 62 -14.62 7.46 -9.81
N GLY A 63 -14.54 8.45 -8.91
CA GLY A 63 -14.24 8.21 -7.50
C GLY A 63 -15.48 8.00 -6.63
N LEU A 64 -15.34 7.22 -5.57
CA LEU A 64 -16.27 7.09 -4.46
C LEU A 64 -15.53 7.11 -3.11
N ASP A 65 -16.19 7.62 -2.07
CA ASP A 65 -15.79 7.43 -0.67
C ASP A 65 -17.02 7.01 0.16
N SER A 66 -17.12 5.71 0.44
CA SER A 66 -18.19 5.09 1.20
C SER A 66 -17.85 5.04 2.69
N ALA A 67 -18.89 5.01 3.52
CA ALA A 67 -18.73 4.78 4.95
C ALA A 67 -18.01 3.45 5.26
N VAL A 68 -17.28 3.42 6.38
CA VAL A 68 -16.64 2.21 6.92
C VAL A 68 -17.66 1.24 7.51
N ILE A 69 -18.71 1.77 8.15
CA ILE A 69 -19.77 0.98 8.76
C ILE A 69 -20.96 1.00 7.81
N LEU A 70 -21.20 -0.13 7.16
CA LEU A 70 -22.36 -0.38 6.30
C LEU A 70 -23.43 -1.14 7.06
N ALA A 71 -24.66 -1.14 6.54
CA ALA A 71 -25.75 -1.95 7.08
C ALA A 71 -25.35 -3.42 7.13
N ARG A 72 -25.74 -4.13 8.19
CA ARG A 72 -25.41 -5.55 8.39
C ARG A 72 -25.81 -6.42 7.20
N ASP A 73 -26.94 -6.12 6.56
CA ASP A 73 -27.48 -6.88 5.45
C ASP A 73 -26.55 -6.87 4.21
N VAL A 74 -25.69 -5.85 4.07
CA VAL A 74 -24.67 -5.81 3.01
C VAL A 74 -23.65 -6.96 3.18
N TRP A 75 -23.25 -7.24 4.42
CA TRP A 75 -22.32 -8.33 4.75
C TRP A 75 -22.98 -9.71 4.72
N ALA A 76 -24.29 -9.75 4.98
CA ALA A 76 -25.08 -10.97 4.82
C ALA A 76 -25.21 -11.32 3.32
N ALA A 77 -25.64 -10.34 2.51
CA ALA A 77 -25.81 -10.51 1.07
C ALA A 77 -24.50 -10.96 0.42
N SER A 78 -23.39 -10.27 0.69
CA SER A 78 -22.08 -10.61 0.13
C SER A 78 -21.44 -11.90 0.69
N GLY A 79 -22.10 -12.60 1.61
CA GLY A 79 -21.61 -13.87 2.18
C GLY A 79 -20.51 -13.73 3.24
N HIS A 80 -20.07 -12.51 3.57
CA HIS A 80 -19.01 -12.25 4.55
C HIS A 80 -19.35 -12.74 5.97
N LEU A 81 -20.63 -12.78 6.34
CA LEU A 81 -21.01 -13.31 7.66
C LEU A 81 -20.75 -14.82 7.81
N GLU A 82 -20.78 -15.57 6.71
CA GLU A 82 -20.67 -17.03 6.69
C GLU A 82 -19.30 -17.51 6.21
N ALA A 83 -18.78 -16.91 5.13
CA ALA A 83 -17.59 -17.39 4.42
C ALA A 83 -16.28 -16.70 4.85
N PHE A 84 -16.33 -15.56 5.55
CA PHE A 84 -15.14 -14.84 5.99
C PHE A 84 -14.57 -15.41 7.30
N VAL A 85 -14.28 -16.71 7.30
CA VAL A 85 -13.87 -17.49 8.47
C VAL A 85 -12.54 -18.22 8.25
N ASP A 86 -11.63 -18.06 9.20
CA ASP A 86 -10.32 -18.73 9.19
C ASP A 86 -10.27 -19.88 10.21
N PRO A 87 -9.55 -20.98 9.93
CA PRO A 87 -9.39 -22.08 10.88
C PRO A 87 -8.37 -21.71 11.97
N LEU A 88 -8.87 -21.39 13.17
CA LEU A 88 -8.08 -20.97 14.33
C LEU A 88 -7.66 -22.18 15.19
N THR A 89 -6.37 -22.33 15.45
CA THR A 89 -5.84 -23.27 16.46
C THR A 89 -4.97 -22.54 17.50
N GLU A 90 -4.84 -23.13 18.69
CA GLU A 90 -3.99 -22.63 19.77
C GLU A 90 -2.95 -23.68 20.18
N CYS A 91 -1.69 -23.26 20.35
CA CYS A 91 -0.67 -24.10 20.96
C CYS A 91 -0.87 -24.13 22.48
N GLN A 92 -1.27 -25.28 23.02
CA GLN A 92 -1.51 -25.52 24.44
C GLN A 92 -0.28 -25.33 25.33
N SER A 93 0.94 -25.30 24.77
CA SER A 93 2.16 -25.05 25.55
C SER A 93 2.49 -23.57 25.73
N CYS A 94 2.23 -22.72 24.73
CA CYS A 94 2.61 -21.31 24.77
C CYS A 94 1.43 -20.34 24.62
N HIS A 95 0.22 -20.88 24.47
CA HIS A 95 -1.04 -20.16 24.27
C HIS A 95 -1.03 -19.17 23.10
N LYS A 96 -0.09 -19.31 22.17
CA LYS A 96 -0.11 -18.57 20.91
C LYS A 96 -1.11 -19.22 19.96
N ARG A 97 -1.86 -18.34 19.29
CA ARG A 97 -2.87 -18.69 18.29
C ARG A 97 -2.27 -18.61 16.90
N PHE A 98 -2.71 -19.52 16.05
CA PHE A 98 -2.23 -19.68 14.68
C PHE A 98 -3.39 -20.01 13.76
N ARG A 99 -3.20 -19.69 12.49
CA ARG A 99 -4.02 -20.21 11.40
C ARG A 99 -3.58 -21.63 11.07
N ALA A 100 -4.49 -22.59 11.16
CA ALA A 100 -4.20 -24.01 10.98
C ALA A 100 -3.68 -24.31 9.56
N ASP A 101 -4.36 -23.75 8.56
CA ASP A 101 -3.97 -23.84 7.15
C ASP A 101 -2.56 -23.30 6.89
N HIS A 102 -2.20 -22.14 7.45
CA HIS A 102 -0.82 -21.62 7.32
C HIS A 102 0.24 -22.53 7.95
N LEU A 103 -0.08 -23.23 9.04
CA LEU A 103 0.85 -24.19 9.65
C LEU A 103 1.03 -25.43 8.75
N GLU A 104 -0.04 -25.87 8.10
CA GLU A 104 -0.04 -27.00 7.16
C GLU A 104 0.72 -26.65 5.88
N GLU A 105 0.46 -25.49 5.28
CA GLU A 105 1.18 -24.99 4.11
C GLU A 105 2.68 -24.82 4.37
N ALA A 106 3.06 -24.28 5.54
CA ALA A 106 4.46 -24.15 5.93
C ALA A 106 5.14 -25.51 6.13
N TYR A 107 4.42 -26.51 6.63
CA TYR A 107 4.92 -27.88 6.73
C TYR A 107 5.10 -28.50 5.34
N GLU A 108 4.09 -28.39 4.48
CA GLU A 108 4.14 -28.91 3.11
C GLU A 108 5.29 -28.32 2.32
N HIS A 109 5.50 -27.00 2.40
CA HIS A 109 6.61 -26.33 1.74
C HIS A 109 7.98 -26.86 2.20
N LYS A 110 8.11 -27.24 3.48
CA LYS A 110 9.36 -27.77 4.05
C LYS A 110 9.57 -29.25 3.77
N HIS A 111 8.50 -30.03 3.72
CA HIS A 111 8.53 -31.50 3.68
C HIS A 111 8.15 -32.10 2.32
N GLY A 112 7.61 -31.30 1.40
CA GLY A 112 7.14 -31.71 0.08
C GLY A 112 5.79 -32.44 0.09
N THR A 113 5.19 -32.64 1.25
CA THR A 113 3.87 -33.29 1.42
C THR A 113 3.09 -32.63 2.56
N PRO A 114 1.76 -32.52 2.45
CA PRO A 114 0.93 -31.97 3.52
C PRO A 114 1.01 -32.86 4.78
N PRO A 115 0.87 -32.28 5.98
CA PRO A 115 0.86 -33.05 7.22
C PRO A 115 -0.41 -33.91 7.30
N GLY A 116 -0.32 -35.09 7.95
CA GLY A 116 -1.50 -35.94 8.18
C GLY A 116 -2.46 -35.36 9.22
N SER A 117 -1.95 -34.54 10.14
CA SER A 117 -2.73 -33.79 11.13
C SER A 117 -1.89 -32.70 11.79
N LEU A 118 -2.55 -31.76 12.48
CA LEU A 118 -1.86 -30.76 13.31
C LEU A 118 -0.98 -31.36 14.42
N THR A 119 -1.18 -32.62 14.79
CA THR A 119 -0.36 -33.28 15.82
C THR A 119 1.07 -33.55 15.36
N GLU A 120 1.28 -33.61 14.05
CA GLU A 120 2.59 -33.79 13.43
C GLU A 120 3.42 -32.51 13.40
N LEU A 121 2.77 -31.37 13.66
CA LEU A 121 3.37 -30.05 13.56
C LEU A 121 4.07 -29.65 14.86
N ASN A 122 5.26 -29.09 14.70
CA ASN A 122 5.96 -28.38 15.76
C ASN A 122 5.45 -26.94 15.82
N CYS A 123 5.17 -26.45 17.03
CA CYS A 123 4.82 -25.05 17.23
C CYS A 123 5.97 -24.15 16.75
N PRO A 124 5.76 -23.25 15.78
CA PRO A 124 6.83 -22.41 15.25
C PRO A 124 7.38 -21.43 16.29
N ASN A 125 6.63 -21.20 17.38
CA ASN A 125 7.06 -20.31 18.47
C ASN A 125 7.87 -21.02 19.56
N CYS A 126 7.47 -22.21 20.01
CA CYS A 126 8.09 -22.88 21.16
C CYS A 126 8.71 -24.25 20.84
N GLY A 127 8.61 -24.72 19.59
CA GLY A 127 9.19 -25.98 19.13
C GLY A 127 8.43 -27.24 19.54
N ASN A 128 7.47 -27.15 20.49
CA ASN A 128 6.74 -28.32 20.98
C ASN A 128 5.82 -28.92 19.91
N LYS A 129 5.89 -30.24 19.74
CA LYS A 129 5.09 -31.02 18.79
C LYS A 129 3.80 -31.50 19.42
N GLY A 130 2.72 -31.59 18.64
CA GLY A 130 1.47 -32.21 19.10
C GLY A 130 0.70 -31.40 20.14
N THR A 131 0.87 -30.08 20.14
CA THR A 131 0.31 -29.20 21.18
C THR A 131 -0.84 -28.34 20.68
N PHE A 132 -1.30 -28.54 19.45
CA PHE A 132 -2.35 -27.71 18.86
C PHE A 132 -3.74 -28.23 19.20
N THR A 133 -4.66 -27.31 19.54
CA THR A 133 -6.07 -27.63 19.71
C THR A 133 -6.72 -27.96 18.36
N GLU A 134 -7.88 -28.62 18.38
CA GLU A 134 -8.71 -28.75 17.18
C GLU A 134 -9.06 -27.35 16.61
N PRO A 135 -8.97 -27.17 15.28
CA PRO A 135 -9.32 -25.90 14.65
C PRO A 135 -10.78 -25.52 14.87
N LYS A 136 -11.01 -24.24 15.14
CA LYS A 136 -12.36 -23.64 15.17
C LYS A 136 -12.45 -22.54 14.13
N MET A 137 -13.58 -22.46 13.43
CA MET A 137 -13.80 -21.39 12.45
C MET A 137 -13.99 -20.05 13.17
N PHE A 138 -13.14 -19.09 12.85
CA PHE A 138 -13.13 -17.76 13.43
C PHE A 138 -13.44 -16.71 12.37
N ASN A 139 -14.53 -15.95 12.54
CA ASN A 139 -14.90 -14.92 11.56
C ASN A 139 -13.94 -13.71 11.67
N GLY A 140 -13.32 -13.35 10.55
CA GLY A 140 -12.35 -12.25 10.44
C GLY A 140 -12.97 -10.86 10.49
N LEU A 141 -14.30 -10.71 10.53
CA LEU A 141 -14.96 -9.41 10.64
C LEU A 141 -14.78 -8.82 12.04
N MET A 142 -14.45 -7.53 12.10
CA MET A 142 -14.37 -6.79 13.35
C MET A 142 -15.75 -6.24 13.72
N LYS A 143 -16.31 -6.70 14.84
CA LYS A 143 -17.63 -6.30 15.33
C LYS A 143 -17.59 -4.94 16.02
N THR A 144 -18.67 -4.18 15.89
CA THR A 144 -18.95 -2.97 16.65
C THR A 144 -20.45 -2.89 16.97
N TYR A 145 -20.85 -2.01 17.88
CA TYR A 145 -22.25 -1.78 18.22
C TYR A 145 -22.61 -0.31 18.00
N LEU A 146 -23.63 -0.06 17.19
CA LEU A 146 -24.23 1.26 17.02
C LEU A 146 -25.40 1.43 17.99
N GLY A 147 -25.43 2.56 18.69
CA GLY A 147 -26.47 2.89 19.66
C GLY A 147 -25.95 2.99 21.10
N PRO A 148 -26.81 3.39 22.05
CA PRO A 148 -26.41 3.64 23.44
C PRO A 148 -26.16 2.35 24.25
N THR A 149 -26.57 1.19 23.73
CA THR A 149 -26.44 -0.11 24.39
C THR A 149 -25.91 -1.16 23.41
N GLU A 150 -25.10 -2.09 23.90
CA GLU A 150 -24.67 -3.26 23.13
C GLU A 150 -25.85 -4.22 22.95
N SER A 151 -26.54 -4.10 21.82
CA SER A 151 -27.72 -4.90 21.47
C SER A 151 -27.52 -5.66 20.17
N ALA A 152 -28.31 -6.72 19.96
CA ALA A 152 -28.28 -7.48 18.70
C ALA A 152 -28.70 -6.62 17.49
N GLU A 153 -29.60 -5.65 17.69
CA GLU A 153 -30.01 -4.68 16.67
C GLU A 153 -28.88 -3.68 16.35
N GLY A 154 -28.11 -3.29 17.37
CA GLY A 154 -26.94 -2.44 17.21
C GLY A 154 -25.73 -3.12 16.58
N LEU A 155 -25.72 -4.45 16.42
CA LEU A 155 -24.55 -5.19 15.92
C LEU A 155 -24.23 -4.82 14.46
N HIS A 156 -23.05 -4.24 14.27
CA HIS A 156 -22.49 -3.86 12.97
C HIS A 156 -21.05 -4.35 12.86
N TYR A 157 -20.44 -4.11 11.70
CA TYR A 157 -19.08 -4.52 11.40
C TYR A 157 -18.32 -3.36 10.78
N LEU A 158 -17.02 -3.30 11.06
CA LEU A 158 -16.09 -2.51 10.27
C LEU A 158 -15.80 -3.27 8.97
N ARG A 159 -15.90 -2.60 7.82
CA ARG A 159 -15.73 -3.24 6.52
C ARG A 159 -14.38 -3.97 6.39
N PRO A 160 -14.34 -5.23 5.88
CA PRO A 160 -13.10 -5.97 5.63
C PRO A 160 -12.46 -5.69 4.27
N GLU A 161 -13.22 -5.01 3.39
CA GLU A 161 -12.89 -4.58 2.04
C GLU A 161 -13.67 -3.30 1.71
N THR A 162 -13.28 -2.58 0.66
CA THR A 162 -13.94 -1.34 0.24
C THR A 162 -14.96 -1.56 -0.90
N ALA A 163 -14.80 -2.64 -1.69
CA ALA A 163 -15.64 -3.05 -2.81
C ALA A 163 -17.16 -2.99 -2.54
N GLN A 164 -17.63 -3.49 -1.40
CA GLN A 164 -19.07 -3.50 -1.08
C GLN A 164 -19.70 -2.10 -1.06
N GLY A 165 -18.93 -1.07 -0.67
CA GLY A 165 -19.38 0.32 -0.72
C GLY A 165 -19.63 0.82 -2.14
N ILE A 166 -18.87 0.31 -3.11
CA ILE A 166 -19.01 0.59 -4.54
C ILE A 166 -20.26 -0.08 -5.09
N PHE A 167 -20.44 -1.39 -4.83
CA PHE A 167 -21.57 -2.15 -5.37
C PHE A 167 -22.92 -1.57 -4.94
N VAL A 168 -23.09 -1.23 -3.66
CA VAL A 168 -24.34 -0.65 -3.15
C VAL A 168 -24.62 0.76 -3.68
N ASN A 169 -23.59 1.44 -4.23
CA ASN A 169 -23.71 2.77 -4.84
C ASN A 169 -23.66 2.75 -6.37
N TYR A 170 -23.62 1.58 -7.02
CA TYR A 170 -23.46 1.44 -8.47
C TYR A 170 -24.44 2.35 -9.25
N ASN A 171 -25.74 2.25 -8.98
CA ASN A 171 -26.75 3.07 -9.67
C ASN A 171 -26.60 4.57 -9.39
N ASN A 172 -26.30 4.95 -8.14
CA ASN A 172 -26.11 6.35 -7.75
C ASN A 172 -24.94 6.97 -8.52
N VAL A 173 -23.80 6.28 -8.56
CA VAL A 173 -22.58 6.74 -9.22
C VAL A 173 -22.75 6.75 -10.74
N ALA A 174 -23.25 5.66 -11.32
CA ALA A 174 -23.49 5.57 -12.77
C ALA A 174 -24.41 6.72 -13.26
N THR A 175 -25.48 7.00 -12.51
CA THR A 175 -26.42 8.07 -12.83
C THR A 175 -25.81 9.45 -12.67
N ALA A 176 -25.22 9.74 -11.51
CA ALA A 176 -24.67 11.07 -11.21
C ALA A 176 -23.50 11.44 -12.13
N ALA A 177 -22.62 10.48 -12.41
CA ALA A 177 -21.47 10.65 -13.30
C ALA A 177 -21.80 10.43 -14.78
N ARG A 178 -23.05 10.05 -15.10
CA ARG A 178 -23.53 9.76 -16.46
C ARG A 178 -22.67 8.72 -17.18
N LYS A 179 -22.24 7.69 -16.45
CA LYS A 179 -21.43 6.59 -16.99
C LYS A 179 -22.32 5.45 -17.48
N LYS A 180 -21.80 4.72 -18.47
CA LYS A 180 -22.35 3.48 -19.00
C LYS A 180 -21.20 2.47 -19.09
N PRO A 181 -21.42 1.18 -18.86
CA PRO A 181 -20.35 0.20 -19.05
C PRO A 181 -19.82 0.21 -20.50
N PRO A 182 -18.51 0.01 -20.72
CA PRO A 182 -17.49 -0.22 -19.69
C PRO A 182 -17.11 1.06 -18.91
N PHE A 183 -17.11 1.00 -17.59
CA PHE A 183 -16.62 2.07 -16.71
C PHE A 183 -16.24 1.53 -15.33
N GLY A 184 -15.39 2.26 -14.60
CA GLY A 184 -14.96 1.90 -13.26
C GLY A 184 -15.41 2.86 -12.17
N ILE A 185 -15.49 2.35 -10.95
CA ILE A 185 -15.61 3.15 -9.74
C ILE A 185 -14.42 2.79 -8.84
N ALA A 186 -13.60 3.79 -8.52
CA ALA A 186 -12.42 3.64 -7.70
C ALA A 186 -12.66 4.18 -6.28
N GLN A 187 -12.11 3.49 -5.29
CA GLN A 187 -12.16 3.90 -3.90
C GLN A 187 -10.82 3.64 -3.22
N VAL A 188 -10.42 4.58 -2.37
CA VAL A 188 -9.32 4.36 -1.43
C VAL A 188 -9.84 4.58 -0.02
N GLY A 189 -9.64 3.60 0.85
CA GLY A 189 -10.11 3.75 2.23
C GLY A 189 -9.63 2.66 3.17
N LYS A 190 -9.98 2.82 4.45
CA LYS A 190 -9.63 1.87 5.50
C LYS A 190 -10.47 0.60 5.42
N SER A 191 -9.85 -0.52 5.75
CA SER A 191 -10.46 -1.84 5.91
C SER A 191 -9.90 -2.54 7.14
N PHE A 192 -10.69 -3.46 7.69
CA PHE A 192 -10.43 -4.07 8.99
C PHE A 192 -10.57 -5.58 8.91
N ARG A 193 -9.51 -6.30 9.24
CA ARG A 193 -9.53 -7.77 9.34
C ARG A 193 -9.02 -8.17 10.71
N ASN A 194 -9.78 -9.01 11.41
CA ASN A 194 -9.47 -9.48 12.74
C ASN A 194 -8.42 -10.60 12.71
N GLU A 195 -7.24 -10.24 12.20
CA GLU A 195 -6.15 -11.16 11.88
C GLU A 195 -5.72 -12.02 13.10
N ILE A 196 -5.63 -13.33 12.87
CA ILE A 196 -5.27 -14.34 13.86
C ILE A 196 -3.76 -14.33 14.10
N THR A 197 -2.97 -14.29 13.02
CA THR A 197 -1.51 -14.41 13.07
C THR A 197 -0.86 -13.10 12.62
N PRO A 198 -0.70 -12.12 13.54
CA PRO A 198 -0.01 -10.87 13.24
C PRO A 198 1.48 -11.11 12.96
N GLY A 199 2.04 -10.51 11.90
CA GLY A 199 3.46 -10.70 11.55
C GLY A 199 3.95 -9.85 10.37
N ASN A 200 5.28 -9.86 10.16
CA ASN A 200 5.98 -9.20 9.04
C ASN A 200 5.76 -7.68 8.93
N PHE A 201 6.00 -6.96 10.03
CA PHE A 201 5.94 -5.49 10.10
C PHE A 201 4.55 -4.96 9.68
N ILE A 202 4.47 -4.04 8.72
CA ILE A 202 3.20 -3.48 8.23
C ILE A 202 2.49 -4.39 7.21
N PHE A 203 3.04 -5.56 6.87
CA PHE A 203 2.45 -6.42 5.83
C PHE A 203 1.11 -7.04 6.23
N ARG A 204 0.98 -7.48 7.49
CA ARG A 204 -0.27 -8.02 8.07
C ARG A 204 -0.69 -7.22 9.29
N THR A 205 -1.67 -6.34 9.08
CA THR A 205 -2.24 -5.47 10.11
C THR A 205 -3.74 -5.70 10.24
N ARG A 206 -4.32 -5.33 11.39
CA ARG A 206 -5.77 -5.42 11.59
C ARG A 206 -6.54 -4.26 11.01
N GLU A 207 -5.86 -3.13 10.87
CA GLU A 207 -6.32 -1.93 10.18
C GLU A 207 -5.33 -1.64 9.06
N PHE A 208 -5.82 -1.52 7.84
CA PHE A 208 -5.02 -1.16 6.66
C PHE A 208 -5.87 -0.34 5.71
N GLU A 209 -5.24 0.13 4.64
CA GLU A 209 -5.93 0.82 3.56
C GLU A 209 -5.77 0.06 2.26
N GLN A 210 -6.82 0.08 1.46
CA GLN A 210 -6.86 -0.53 0.14
C GLN A 210 -7.15 0.54 -0.89
N MET A 211 -6.68 0.30 -2.10
CA MET A 211 -7.01 1.04 -3.31
C MET A 211 -7.68 0.03 -4.25
N GLU A 212 -9.00 0.08 -4.33
CA GLU A 212 -9.80 -0.88 -5.09
C GLU A 212 -10.56 -0.16 -6.18
N MET A 213 -10.80 -0.87 -7.28
CA MET A 213 -11.57 -0.35 -8.40
C MET A 213 -12.44 -1.46 -8.97
N GLU A 214 -13.74 -1.20 -9.07
CA GLU A 214 -14.68 -2.13 -9.71
C GLU A 214 -14.94 -1.65 -11.13
N PHE A 215 -14.43 -2.39 -12.13
CA PHE A 215 -14.63 -2.10 -13.55
C PHE A 215 -15.80 -2.91 -14.09
N PHE A 216 -16.92 -2.24 -14.32
CA PHE A 216 -18.16 -2.83 -14.82
C PHE A 216 -18.07 -2.97 -16.33
N VAL A 217 -18.24 -4.18 -16.86
CA VAL A 217 -18.08 -4.49 -18.29
C VAL A 217 -19.26 -5.31 -18.83
N PRO A 218 -19.54 -5.23 -20.14
CA PRO A 218 -20.49 -6.14 -20.78
C PRO A 218 -20.05 -7.61 -20.64
N PRO A 219 -20.95 -8.54 -20.30
CA PRO A 219 -20.65 -9.97 -20.29
C PRO A 219 -20.08 -10.43 -21.64
N GLY A 220 -19.04 -11.27 -21.60
CA GLY A 220 -18.33 -11.74 -22.80
C GLY A 220 -17.15 -10.86 -23.23
N SER A 221 -16.97 -9.67 -22.65
CA SER A 221 -15.75 -8.86 -22.80
C SER A 221 -14.81 -8.94 -21.58
N ASP A 222 -15.23 -9.65 -20.54
CA ASP A 222 -14.57 -9.71 -19.23
C ASP A 222 -13.14 -10.23 -19.27
N GLU A 223 -12.84 -11.25 -20.08
CA GLU A 223 -11.48 -11.79 -20.19
C GLU A 223 -10.49 -10.79 -20.80
N GLN A 224 -10.93 -10.03 -21.82
CA GLN A 224 -10.11 -8.99 -22.43
C GLN A 224 -9.81 -7.87 -21.44
N TRP A 225 -10.82 -7.45 -20.67
CA TRP A 225 -10.65 -6.42 -19.65
C TRP A 225 -9.82 -6.90 -18.45
N HIS A 226 -9.90 -8.19 -18.10
CA HIS A 226 -9.06 -8.80 -17.08
C HIS A 226 -7.58 -8.75 -17.46
N GLU A 227 -7.23 -9.16 -18.69
CA GLU A 227 -5.85 -9.05 -19.20
C GLU A 227 -5.38 -7.60 -19.33
N TYR A 228 -6.25 -6.70 -19.78
CA TYR A 228 -5.94 -5.27 -19.82
C TYR A 228 -5.55 -4.74 -18.44
N TRP A 229 -6.37 -5.01 -17.41
CA TRP A 229 -6.11 -4.54 -16.06
C TRP A 229 -4.87 -5.18 -15.44
N LEU A 230 -4.61 -6.46 -15.69
CA LEU A 230 -3.36 -7.10 -15.27
C LEU A 230 -2.13 -6.33 -15.74
N GLN A 231 -2.09 -5.99 -17.03
CA GLN A 231 -0.98 -5.25 -17.60
C GLN A 231 -0.92 -3.80 -17.09
N GLN A 232 -2.05 -3.09 -17.02
CA GLN A 232 -2.08 -1.71 -16.51
C GLN A 232 -1.56 -1.61 -15.07
N ARG A 233 -1.94 -2.55 -14.20
CA ARG A 233 -1.51 -2.55 -12.81
C ARG A 233 -0.05 -2.96 -12.66
N TRP A 234 0.41 -3.93 -13.44
CA TRP A 234 1.83 -4.29 -13.53
C TRP A 234 2.71 -3.12 -13.94
N ASP A 235 2.32 -2.41 -15.01
CA ASP A 235 3.07 -1.26 -15.51
C ASP A 235 3.10 -0.11 -14.51
N TRP A 236 2.02 0.10 -13.74
CA TRP A 236 2.00 1.12 -12.69
C TRP A 236 3.06 0.89 -11.61
N TYR A 237 3.23 -0.34 -11.15
CA TYR A 237 4.27 -0.68 -10.18
C TYR A 237 5.68 -0.51 -10.75
N ARG A 238 5.90 -0.95 -11.99
CA ARG A 238 7.19 -0.84 -12.68
C ARG A 238 7.58 0.60 -12.96
N ASP A 239 6.63 1.40 -13.44
CA ASP A 239 6.82 2.81 -13.73
C ASP A 239 7.24 3.57 -12.46
N LEU A 240 6.72 3.18 -11.30
CA LEU A 240 7.08 3.74 -9.99
C LEU A 240 8.32 3.11 -9.33
N GLY A 241 9.08 2.29 -10.09
CA GLY A 241 10.41 1.85 -9.72
C GLY A 241 10.53 0.43 -9.14
N LEU A 242 9.46 -0.38 -9.13
CA LEU A 242 9.60 -1.81 -8.78
C LEU A 242 10.29 -2.58 -9.91
N SER A 243 11.37 -3.28 -9.59
CA SER A 243 12.08 -4.11 -10.56
C SER A 243 11.30 -5.36 -10.96
N GLU A 244 11.38 -5.70 -12.25
CA GLU A 244 10.72 -6.88 -12.82
C GLU A 244 11.17 -8.21 -12.16
N GLY A 245 12.44 -8.30 -11.72
CA GLY A 245 12.93 -9.50 -11.01
C GLY A 245 12.32 -9.73 -9.62
N ASN A 246 11.70 -8.69 -9.05
CA ASN A 246 11.00 -8.72 -7.78
C ASN A 246 9.48 -8.80 -7.94
N LEU A 247 8.95 -8.81 -9.16
CA LEU A 247 7.52 -8.94 -9.44
C LEU A 247 7.22 -10.27 -10.15
N ARG A 248 6.01 -10.80 -9.93
CA ARG A 248 5.47 -11.90 -10.75
C ARG A 248 3.95 -11.85 -10.77
N PHE A 249 3.37 -12.43 -11.81
CA PHE A 249 1.97 -12.84 -11.80
C PHE A 249 1.85 -14.21 -11.15
N PHE A 250 0.91 -14.34 -10.22
CA PHE A 250 0.56 -15.61 -9.58
C PHE A 250 -0.92 -15.90 -9.84
N GLU A 251 -1.17 -16.90 -10.69
CA GLU A 251 -2.53 -17.33 -11.01
C GLU A 251 -3.04 -18.31 -9.96
N HIS A 252 -4.22 -18.02 -9.40
CA HIS A 252 -4.82 -18.86 -8.37
C HIS A 252 -5.26 -20.20 -8.98
N PRO A 253 -4.92 -21.35 -8.33
CA PRO A 253 -5.50 -22.64 -8.70
C PRO A 253 -7.02 -22.60 -8.61
N LYS A 254 -7.72 -23.32 -9.50
CA LYS A 254 -9.19 -23.32 -9.55
C LYS A 254 -9.84 -23.70 -8.22
N GLU A 255 -9.19 -24.57 -7.46
CA GLU A 255 -9.64 -25.08 -6.17
C GLU A 255 -9.49 -24.05 -5.05
N LYS A 256 -8.63 -23.04 -5.25
CA LYS A 256 -8.39 -21.93 -4.31
C LYS A 256 -9.15 -20.64 -4.68
N LEU A 257 -9.87 -20.63 -5.81
CA LEU A 257 -10.67 -19.48 -6.21
C LEU A 257 -11.82 -19.26 -5.22
N SER A 258 -12.09 -17.99 -4.91
CA SER A 258 -13.33 -17.62 -4.22
C SER A 258 -14.53 -18.01 -5.09
N HIS A 259 -15.63 -18.42 -4.45
CA HIS A 259 -16.82 -18.95 -5.14
C HIS A 259 -17.44 -18.01 -6.18
N TYR A 260 -17.12 -16.71 -6.13
CA TYR A 260 -17.56 -15.67 -7.06
C TYR A 260 -16.54 -15.32 -8.15
N SER A 261 -15.31 -15.84 -8.09
CA SER A 261 -14.25 -15.49 -9.03
C SER A 261 -14.14 -16.52 -10.16
N LYS A 262 -14.30 -16.05 -11.41
CA LYS A 262 -14.00 -16.83 -12.62
C LYS A 262 -12.50 -17.03 -12.80
N ARG A 263 -11.70 -16.02 -12.44
CA ARG A 263 -10.24 -16.01 -12.53
C ARG A 263 -9.68 -14.93 -11.61
N THR A 264 -8.67 -15.27 -10.81
CA THR A 264 -7.89 -14.30 -10.02
C THR A 264 -6.42 -14.50 -10.31
N VAL A 265 -5.73 -13.40 -10.59
CA VAL A 265 -4.28 -13.37 -10.73
C VAL A 265 -3.75 -12.25 -9.85
N ASP A 266 -2.80 -12.59 -9.00
CA ASP A 266 -2.16 -11.63 -8.11
C ASP A 266 -0.88 -11.10 -8.76
N ILE A 267 -0.63 -9.81 -8.59
CA ILE A 267 0.70 -9.23 -8.70
C ILE A 267 1.37 -9.41 -7.34
N GLU A 268 2.40 -10.25 -7.30
CA GLU A 268 3.16 -10.50 -6.08
C GLU A 268 4.53 -9.80 -6.13
N TYR A 269 4.99 -9.35 -4.97
CA TYR A 269 6.32 -8.81 -4.78
C TYR A 269 7.18 -9.73 -3.94
N ARG A 270 8.48 -9.77 -4.25
CA ARG A 270 9.47 -10.59 -3.54
C ARG A 270 9.86 -9.97 -2.20
N PHE A 271 8.97 -10.07 -1.21
CA PHE A 271 9.22 -9.56 0.14
C PHE A 271 10.33 -10.33 0.89
N GLN A 272 10.56 -11.60 0.54
CA GLN A 272 11.52 -12.49 1.22
C GLN A 272 11.25 -12.66 2.73
N PHE A 273 9.97 -12.81 3.12
CA PHE A 273 9.62 -13.14 4.50
C PHE A 273 10.07 -14.57 4.82
N GLY A 274 10.53 -14.81 6.06
CA GLY A 274 11.09 -16.11 6.47
C GLY A 274 10.14 -17.29 6.23
N GLY A 275 10.28 -17.95 5.07
CA GLY A 275 9.46 -19.09 4.62
C GLY A 275 8.72 -18.89 3.29
N THR A 276 8.55 -17.66 2.79
CA THR A 276 7.90 -17.37 1.50
C THR A 276 8.62 -16.23 0.78
N ASP A 277 9.05 -16.48 -0.46
CA ASP A 277 9.81 -15.49 -1.23
C ASP A 277 8.93 -14.35 -1.73
N PHE A 278 7.72 -14.65 -2.19
CA PHE A 278 6.76 -13.73 -2.79
C PHE A 278 5.49 -13.64 -1.94
N ALA A 279 4.86 -12.47 -1.97
CA ALA A 279 3.53 -12.28 -1.43
C ALA A 279 2.76 -11.19 -2.20
N GLU A 280 1.44 -11.30 -2.20
CA GLU A 280 0.48 -10.44 -2.91
C GLU A 280 0.61 -8.94 -2.57
N LEU A 281 0.69 -8.10 -3.61
CA LEU A 281 0.49 -6.65 -3.56
C LEU A 281 -0.93 -6.23 -3.95
N GLU A 282 -1.42 -6.82 -5.03
CA GLU A 282 -2.67 -6.47 -5.69
C GLU A 282 -3.25 -7.71 -6.37
N GLY A 283 -4.49 -8.05 -6.03
CA GLY A 283 -5.26 -9.08 -6.72
C GLY A 283 -6.07 -8.48 -7.85
N ILE A 284 -6.04 -9.09 -9.03
CA ILE A 284 -6.90 -8.72 -10.16
C ILE A 284 -7.87 -9.87 -10.40
N ALA A 285 -9.12 -9.69 -10.03
CA ALA A 285 -10.17 -10.71 -10.07
C ALA A 285 -11.21 -10.41 -11.16
N ASN A 286 -11.71 -11.46 -11.81
CA ASN A 286 -12.91 -11.42 -12.61
C ASN A 286 -14.05 -12.05 -11.81
N ARG A 287 -14.95 -11.20 -11.29
CA ARG A 287 -16.01 -11.59 -10.35
C ARG A 287 -17.35 -11.86 -11.05
N THR A 288 -17.38 -11.82 -12.38
CA THR A 288 -18.60 -11.97 -13.18
C THR A 288 -19.70 -11.02 -12.70
N ASP A 289 -20.97 -11.43 -12.70
CA ASP A 289 -22.12 -10.64 -12.25
C ASP A 289 -22.50 -10.89 -10.77
N PHE A 290 -21.66 -11.61 -10.02
CA PHE A 290 -21.99 -12.10 -8.68
C PHE A 290 -22.43 -10.97 -7.75
N ASP A 291 -21.63 -9.92 -7.61
CA ASP A 291 -21.83 -8.88 -6.61
C ASP A 291 -23.12 -8.09 -6.84
N LEU A 292 -23.34 -7.61 -8.07
CA LEU A 292 -24.55 -6.86 -8.43
C LEU A 292 -25.80 -7.75 -8.39
N THR A 293 -25.70 -9.00 -8.84
CA THR A 293 -26.82 -9.95 -8.78
C THR A 293 -27.21 -10.26 -7.34
N THR A 294 -26.22 -10.43 -6.47
CA THR A 294 -26.43 -10.77 -5.06
C THR A 294 -27.07 -9.61 -4.30
N HIS A 295 -26.57 -8.39 -4.48
CA HIS A 295 -27.20 -7.20 -3.88
C HIS A 295 -28.59 -6.92 -4.45
N SER A 296 -28.81 -7.10 -5.74
CA SER A 296 -30.12 -6.96 -6.37
C SER A 296 -31.16 -7.90 -5.76
N LYS A 297 -30.79 -9.19 -5.59
CA LYS A 297 -31.66 -10.20 -4.95
C LYS A 297 -32.00 -9.88 -3.50
N HIS A 298 -31.04 -9.43 -2.71
CA HIS A 298 -31.25 -9.18 -1.28
C HIS A 298 -31.93 -7.84 -0.98
N SER A 299 -31.65 -6.80 -1.78
CA SER A 299 -32.22 -5.47 -1.58
C SER A 299 -33.55 -5.24 -2.31
N GLY A 300 -33.82 -6.01 -3.37
CA GLY A 300 -34.94 -5.78 -4.28
C GLY A 300 -34.73 -4.63 -5.29
N VAL A 301 -33.56 -4.00 -5.30
CA VAL A 301 -33.21 -2.92 -6.24
C VAL A 301 -32.60 -3.51 -7.50
N ASP A 302 -33.14 -3.14 -8.67
CA ASP A 302 -32.59 -3.56 -9.96
C ASP A 302 -31.24 -2.86 -10.24
N LEU A 303 -30.15 -3.63 -10.22
CA LEU A 303 -28.79 -3.21 -10.55
C LEU A 303 -28.38 -3.60 -11.99
N SER A 304 -29.31 -4.09 -12.82
CA SER A 304 -29.04 -4.37 -14.24
C SER A 304 -28.87 -3.08 -15.06
N PHE A 305 -28.09 -3.17 -16.13
CA PHE A 305 -27.96 -2.11 -17.12
C PHE A 305 -28.92 -2.37 -18.29
N PHE A 306 -29.61 -1.32 -18.74
CA PHE A 306 -30.43 -1.36 -19.95
C PHE A 306 -29.66 -0.75 -21.13
N ASP A 307 -29.25 -1.60 -22.06
CA ASP A 307 -28.60 -1.20 -23.30
C ASP A 307 -29.66 -0.74 -24.31
N GLN A 308 -29.74 0.57 -24.54
CA GLN A 308 -30.72 1.15 -25.45
C GLN A 308 -30.43 0.82 -26.92
N GLU A 309 -29.17 0.56 -27.29
CA GLU A 309 -28.82 0.25 -28.68
C GLU A 309 -29.24 -1.17 -29.03
N LYS A 310 -29.10 -2.09 -28.07
CA LYS A 310 -29.49 -3.50 -28.23
C LYS A 310 -30.91 -3.82 -27.73
N GLN A 311 -31.55 -2.90 -27.03
CA GLN A 311 -32.86 -3.08 -26.39
C GLN A 311 -32.92 -4.28 -25.43
N GLU A 312 -31.85 -4.51 -24.68
CA GLU A 312 -31.72 -5.64 -23.75
C GLU A 312 -31.26 -5.19 -22.36
N ARG A 313 -31.56 -6.01 -21.35
CA ARG A 313 -31.07 -5.84 -19.98
C ARG A 313 -30.08 -6.92 -19.65
N TRP A 314 -28.97 -6.54 -19.03
CA TRP A 314 -27.96 -7.46 -18.54
C TRP A 314 -27.32 -6.92 -17.26
N VAL A 315 -26.77 -7.82 -16.44
CA VAL A 315 -26.00 -7.42 -15.25
C VAL A 315 -24.54 -7.31 -15.66
N PRO A 316 -23.88 -6.16 -15.43
CA PRO A 316 -22.47 -6.01 -15.74
C PRO A 316 -21.61 -7.04 -15.01
N TYR A 317 -20.59 -7.52 -15.72
CA TYR A 317 -19.51 -8.27 -15.09
C TYR A 317 -18.54 -7.30 -14.44
N VAL A 318 -17.81 -7.74 -13.42
CA VAL A 318 -16.89 -6.90 -12.66
C VAL A 318 -15.47 -7.43 -12.76
N ILE A 319 -14.55 -6.56 -13.19
CA ILE A 319 -13.11 -6.77 -13.05
C ILE A 319 -12.63 -5.89 -11.89
N GLU A 320 -12.04 -6.52 -10.88
CA GLU A 320 -11.61 -5.88 -9.64
C GLU A 320 -10.08 -5.91 -9.53
N PRO A 321 -9.39 -4.79 -9.76
CA PRO A 321 -8.05 -4.57 -9.22
C PRO A 321 -8.12 -4.08 -7.76
N ALA A 322 -7.63 -4.89 -6.83
CA ALA A 322 -7.64 -4.62 -5.40
C ALA A 322 -6.23 -4.58 -4.81
N ALA A 323 -5.66 -3.38 -4.69
CA ALA A 323 -4.31 -3.18 -4.15
C ALA A 323 -4.32 -2.87 -2.65
N GLY A 324 -3.39 -3.46 -1.90
CA GLY A 324 -3.12 -3.05 -0.53
C GLY A 324 -2.19 -1.82 -0.49
N LEU A 325 -2.70 -0.62 -0.17
CA LEU A 325 -1.86 0.60 -0.06
C LEU A 325 -0.73 0.40 0.95
N THR A 326 -1.04 -0.19 2.11
CA THR A 326 -0.04 -0.51 3.13
C THR A 326 1.06 -1.45 2.61
N ARG A 327 0.70 -2.46 1.80
CA ARG A 327 1.66 -3.42 1.22
C ARG A 327 2.50 -2.77 0.13
N ALA A 328 1.88 -1.94 -0.71
CA ALA A 328 2.60 -1.15 -1.72
C ALA A 328 3.65 -0.24 -1.08
N VAL A 329 3.31 0.45 0.01
CA VAL A 329 4.29 1.28 0.77
C VAL A 329 5.46 0.44 1.27
N LEU A 330 5.21 -0.77 1.79
CA LEU A 330 6.29 -1.66 2.22
C LEU A 330 7.18 -2.10 1.05
N ALA A 331 6.59 -2.46 -0.09
CA ALA A 331 7.33 -2.85 -1.27
C ALA A 331 8.22 -1.70 -1.78
N PHE A 332 7.70 -0.48 -1.88
CA PHE A 332 8.51 0.68 -2.26
C PHE A 332 9.61 1.01 -1.25
N LEU A 333 9.37 0.82 0.05
CA LEU A 333 10.43 0.95 1.07
C LEU A 333 11.53 -0.09 0.88
N LEU A 334 11.17 -1.34 0.64
CA LEU A 334 12.12 -2.43 0.45
C LEU A 334 12.91 -2.25 -0.84
N GLU A 335 12.24 -1.93 -1.95
CA GLU A 335 12.85 -1.74 -3.26
C GLU A 335 13.83 -0.56 -3.25
N ALA A 336 13.42 0.58 -2.66
CA ALA A 336 14.25 1.78 -2.60
C ALA A 336 15.47 1.65 -1.69
N TYR A 337 15.45 0.77 -0.68
CA TYR A 337 16.58 0.62 0.24
C TYR A 337 17.84 0.13 -0.48
N ASP A 338 18.90 0.93 -0.43
CA ASP A 338 20.19 0.59 -1.00
C ASP A 338 21.34 1.03 -0.09
N GLU A 339 22.50 0.42 -0.28
CA GLU A 339 23.73 0.77 0.41
C GLU A 339 24.89 0.89 -0.60
N ASP A 340 25.53 2.06 -0.62
CA ASP A 340 26.70 2.31 -1.46
C ASP A 340 27.82 3.03 -0.69
N GLU A 341 28.81 3.55 -1.40
CA GLU A 341 29.92 4.32 -0.84
C GLU A 341 29.84 5.77 -1.29
N ALA A 342 30.11 6.70 -0.37
CA ALA A 342 30.17 8.10 -0.72
C ALA A 342 31.38 8.80 -0.07
N PRO A 343 31.98 9.81 -0.74
CA PRO A 343 33.18 10.49 -0.25
C PRO A 343 32.99 11.09 1.15
N ASN A 344 34.07 11.06 1.93
CA ASN A 344 34.13 11.68 3.25
C ASN A 344 35.11 12.87 3.25
N THR A 345 35.02 13.70 4.28
CA THR A 345 35.84 14.92 4.40
C THR A 345 37.31 14.64 4.72
N LYS A 346 37.72 13.37 4.86
CA LYS A 346 39.08 12.94 5.21
C LYS A 346 39.82 12.29 4.03
N GLY A 347 39.25 12.30 2.83
CA GLY A 347 39.88 11.77 1.61
C GLY A 347 39.67 10.27 1.38
N GLY A 348 38.65 9.66 2.00
CA GLY A 348 38.21 8.28 1.75
C GLY A 348 36.70 8.21 1.46
N VAL A 349 36.14 7.00 1.54
CA VAL A 349 34.70 6.75 1.39
C VAL A 349 34.09 6.22 2.68
N ASP A 350 32.86 6.61 2.97
CA ASP A 350 32.04 6.05 4.05
C ASP A 350 30.83 5.35 3.45
N LYS A 351 30.46 4.20 4.04
CA LYS A 351 29.21 3.51 3.73
C LYS A 351 28.02 4.47 3.84
N ARG A 352 27.14 4.46 2.85
CA ARG A 352 25.94 5.27 2.75
C ARG A 352 24.73 4.37 2.69
N THR A 353 23.75 4.61 3.55
CA THR A 353 22.39 4.13 3.31
C THR A 353 21.66 5.19 2.49
N VAL A 354 21.00 4.77 1.41
CA VAL A 354 20.24 5.66 0.53
C VAL A 354 18.91 5.01 0.17
N MET A 355 17.83 5.79 0.22
CA MET A 355 16.52 5.36 -0.25
C MET A 355 16.31 5.88 -1.67
N ARG A 356 16.44 5.01 -2.66
CA ARG A 356 16.28 5.31 -4.09
C ARG A 356 14.82 5.33 -4.54
N PHE A 357 13.99 6.09 -3.86
CA PHE A 357 12.60 6.27 -4.29
C PHE A 357 12.54 6.90 -5.68
N ASP A 358 11.55 6.49 -6.49
CA ASP A 358 11.07 7.32 -7.59
C ASP A 358 10.74 8.73 -7.03
N PRO A 359 11.15 9.83 -7.69
CA PRO A 359 10.93 11.17 -7.18
C PRO A 359 9.46 11.48 -6.85
N ARG A 360 8.50 10.87 -7.56
CA ARG A 360 7.05 11.02 -7.32
C ARG A 360 6.63 10.42 -5.98
N LEU A 361 7.33 9.40 -5.50
CA LEU A 361 7.05 8.75 -4.22
C LEU A 361 7.84 9.33 -3.04
N ALA A 362 9.00 9.94 -3.29
CA ALA A 362 9.87 10.47 -2.23
C ALA A 362 9.12 11.38 -1.24
N PRO A 363 9.22 11.16 0.09
CA PRO A 363 8.47 11.94 1.09
C PRO A 363 8.77 13.44 1.05
N ILE A 364 10.04 13.77 0.88
CA ILE A 364 10.56 15.13 0.70
C ILE A 364 11.12 15.19 -0.72
N LYS A 365 10.74 16.22 -1.47
CA LYS A 365 11.20 16.38 -2.86
C LYS A 365 12.50 17.17 -2.93
N VAL A 366 12.62 18.18 -2.05
CA VAL A 366 13.77 19.08 -2.00
C VAL A 366 14.17 19.36 -0.56
N ALA A 367 15.46 19.36 -0.27
CA ALA A 367 16.00 19.87 0.99
C ALA A 367 16.82 21.14 0.75
N VAL A 368 16.54 22.22 1.47
CA VAL A 368 17.29 23.48 1.37
C VAL A 368 18.24 23.61 2.56
N LEU A 369 19.54 23.64 2.28
CA LEU A 369 20.61 23.47 3.26
C LEU A 369 21.63 24.62 3.14
N PRO A 370 21.70 25.59 4.08
CA PRO A 370 22.77 26.57 4.05
C PRO A 370 24.13 25.91 4.36
N LEU A 371 25.23 26.36 3.76
CA LEU A 371 26.55 25.72 3.94
C LEU A 371 26.94 25.59 5.42
N SER A 372 26.62 26.60 6.22
CA SER A 372 26.74 26.59 7.67
C SER A 372 25.60 27.39 8.31
N ARG A 373 25.43 27.25 9.64
CA ARG A 373 24.54 28.10 10.41
C ARG A 373 25.18 29.48 10.57
N ASN A 374 24.95 30.34 9.59
CA ASN A 374 25.53 31.67 9.50
C ASN A 374 24.40 32.72 9.33
N PRO A 375 24.47 33.89 10.01
CA PRO A 375 23.43 34.92 9.96
C PRO A 375 23.18 35.51 8.57
N GLU A 376 24.13 35.40 7.63
CA GLU A 376 24.00 35.87 6.25
C GLU A 376 23.40 34.78 5.33
N LEU A 377 23.74 33.51 5.56
CA LEU A 377 23.25 32.39 4.73
C LEU A 377 21.86 31.90 5.13
N SER A 378 21.60 31.77 6.44
CA SER A 378 20.37 31.17 6.95
C SER A 378 19.10 31.90 6.52
N PRO A 379 19.02 33.26 6.51
CA PRO A 379 17.84 33.96 6.01
C PRO A 379 17.57 33.71 4.52
N LYS A 380 18.61 33.73 3.68
CA LYS A 380 18.50 33.47 2.24
C LYS A 380 18.02 32.04 1.96
N ALA A 381 18.58 31.06 2.67
CA ALA A 381 18.16 29.67 2.57
C ALA A 381 16.72 29.43 3.07
N ARG A 382 16.28 30.12 4.14
CA ARG A 382 14.88 30.05 4.59
C ARG A 382 13.93 30.65 3.57
N GLY A 383 14.26 31.81 3.01
CA GLY A 383 13.46 32.43 1.94
C GLY A 383 13.32 31.52 0.72
N LEU A 384 14.40 30.85 0.31
CA LEU A 384 14.34 29.87 -0.78
C LEU A 384 13.48 28.65 -0.40
N ALA A 385 13.61 28.12 0.82
CA ALA A 385 12.76 27.02 1.28
C ALA A 385 11.28 27.41 1.25
N ASP A 386 10.92 28.61 1.72
CA ASP A 386 9.55 29.11 1.72
C ASP A 386 8.99 29.31 0.32
N LEU A 387 9.83 29.71 -0.64
CA LEU A 387 9.46 29.78 -2.05
C LEU A 387 9.12 28.38 -2.60
N LEU A 388 10.01 27.42 -2.41
CA LEU A 388 9.87 26.07 -2.95
C LEU A 388 8.72 25.28 -2.28
N ARG A 389 8.42 25.55 -1.00
CA ARG A 389 7.29 24.95 -0.27
C ARG A 389 5.92 25.20 -0.89
N LYS A 390 5.79 26.22 -1.73
CA LYS A 390 4.54 26.50 -2.45
C LYS A 390 4.17 25.41 -3.46
N ARG A 391 5.14 24.58 -3.86
CA ARG A 391 4.97 23.52 -4.87
C ARG A 391 5.28 22.13 -4.34
N TRP A 392 6.24 22.01 -3.42
CA TRP A 392 6.74 20.70 -3.00
C TRP A 392 6.82 20.56 -1.48
N MET A 393 6.88 19.31 -1.02
CA MET A 393 7.35 18.99 0.32
C MET A 393 8.84 19.29 0.44
N VAL A 394 9.18 20.31 1.24
CA VAL A 394 10.54 20.82 1.40
C VAL A 394 11.00 20.79 2.85
N GLU A 395 12.16 20.18 3.09
CA GLU A 395 12.85 20.24 4.38
C GLU A 395 13.88 21.38 4.39
N PHE A 396 13.99 22.07 5.52
CA PHE A 396 15.08 23.02 5.76
C PHE A 396 15.89 22.53 6.95
N ASP A 397 17.21 22.56 6.82
CA ASP A 397 18.09 22.15 7.92
C ASP A 397 19.43 22.92 7.89
N ASP A 398 19.74 23.64 8.96
CA ASP A 398 21.01 24.36 9.18
C ASP A 398 21.88 23.73 10.29
N SER A 399 21.50 22.55 10.77
CA SER A 399 22.20 21.85 11.84
C SER A 399 23.39 21.01 11.33
N GLN A 400 24.46 20.97 12.11
CA GLN A 400 25.68 20.18 11.83
C GLN A 400 26.34 20.49 10.47
N ALA A 401 27.42 19.78 10.17
CA ALA A 401 28.13 19.90 8.89
C ALA A 401 27.25 19.47 7.72
N ILE A 402 27.42 20.13 6.57
CA ILE A 402 26.61 19.88 5.35
C ILE A 402 26.64 18.42 4.89
N GLY A 403 27.79 17.74 4.98
CA GLY A 403 27.89 16.33 4.64
C GLY A 403 26.95 15.44 5.46
N ARG A 404 26.77 15.74 6.77
CA ARG A 404 25.82 15.00 7.62
C ARG A 404 24.37 15.30 7.28
N ARG A 405 24.08 16.50 6.75
CA ARG A 405 22.75 16.85 6.26
C ARG A 405 22.43 16.11 4.97
N TYR A 406 23.36 16.04 4.01
CA TYR A 406 23.20 15.19 2.83
C TYR A 406 22.95 13.72 3.19
N ARG A 407 23.72 13.13 4.14
CA ARG A 407 23.49 11.74 4.56
C ARG A 407 22.10 11.53 5.16
N ARG A 408 21.57 12.49 5.93
CA ARG A 408 20.20 12.42 6.46
C ARG A 408 19.16 12.43 5.34
N GLN A 409 19.38 13.26 4.32
CA GLN A 409 18.49 13.38 3.17
C GLN A 409 18.55 12.15 2.25
N ASP A 410 19.75 11.58 2.06
CA ASP A 410 19.95 10.32 1.33
C ASP A 410 19.21 9.16 2.04
N GLU A 411 19.31 9.07 3.38
CA GLU A 411 18.62 8.05 4.20
C GLU A 411 17.08 8.12 4.15
N ILE A 412 16.50 9.26 3.77
CA ILE A 412 15.04 9.44 3.62
C ILE A 412 14.60 9.55 2.16
N GLY A 413 15.57 9.50 1.25
CA GLY A 413 15.37 9.41 -0.19
C GLY A 413 14.99 10.71 -0.88
N THR A 414 15.34 11.85 -0.30
CA THR A 414 15.11 13.17 -0.89
C THR A 414 15.88 13.31 -2.21
N PRO A 415 15.19 13.50 -3.36
CA PRO A 415 15.85 13.52 -4.68
C PRO A 415 16.88 14.64 -4.84
N PHE A 416 16.57 15.85 -4.37
CA PHE A 416 17.42 17.02 -4.56
C PHE A 416 17.73 17.76 -3.27
N CYS A 417 19.01 18.04 -3.03
CA CYS A 417 19.44 18.95 -1.97
C CYS A 417 19.98 20.25 -2.59
N VAL A 418 19.40 21.39 -2.24
CA VAL A 418 19.79 22.71 -2.70
C VAL A 418 20.60 23.40 -1.61
N THR A 419 21.84 23.77 -1.94
CA THR A 419 22.78 24.37 -1.00
C THR A 419 22.96 25.85 -1.27
N VAL A 420 22.85 26.63 -0.19
CA VAL A 420 23.13 28.08 -0.17
C VAL A 420 24.47 28.30 0.51
N ASP A 421 25.48 28.69 -0.25
CA ASP A 421 26.85 28.95 0.20
C ASP A 421 27.20 30.45 0.16
N PHE A 422 28.44 30.79 0.54
CA PHE A 422 28.88 32.19 0.54
C PHE A 422 28.92 32.79 -0.86
N ASP A 423 29.26 31.99 -1.87
CA ASP A 423 29.25 32.43 -3.26
C ASP A 423 27.83 32.84 -3.68
N THR A 424 26.79 32.19 -3.13
CA THR A 424 25.38 32.53 -3.37
C THR A 424 25.05 33.99 -3.03
N LEU A 425 25.76 34.60 -2.08
CA LEU A 425 25.57 36.00 -1.69
C LEU A 425 26.10 36.97 -2.75
N THR A 426 26.94 36.49 -3.67
CA THR A 426 27.61 37.29 -4.70
C THR A 426 27.12 36.99 -6.12
N ASP A 427 26.81 35.72 -6.42
CA ASP A 427 26.48 35.26 -7.78
C ASP A 427 24.98 34.96 -7.99
N ASP A 428 24.16 35.08 -6.93
CA ASP A 428 22.74 34.73 -6.92
C ASP A 428 22.43 33.34 -7.51
N ALA A 429 23.32 32.37 -7.29
CA ALA A 429 23.14 30.98 -7.68
C ALA A 429 23.28 30.03 -6.48
N VAL A 430 22.71 28.83 -6.61
CA VAL A 430 22.73 27.78 -5.60
C VAL A 430 23.25 26.48 -6.18
N THR A 431 23.77 25.61 -5.32
CA THR A 431 24.28 24.31 -5.74
C THR A 431 23.22 23.24 -5.52
N VAL A 432 22.75 22.60 -6.59
CA VAL A 432 21.78 21.51 -6.53
C VAL A 432 22.51 20.17 -6.61
N ARG A 433 22.34 19.34 -5.59
CA ARG A 433 22.88 17.98 -5.52
C ARG A 433 21.81 16.95 -5.81
N ASP A 434 22.08 16.07 -6.76
CA ASP A 434 21.28 14.88 -7.05
C ASP A 434 21.60 13.73 -6.06
N ARG A 435 20.57 13.06 -5.53
CA ARG A 435 20.70 11.97 -4.55
C ARG A 435 21.52 10.80 -5.07
N ASP A 436 21.17 10.32 -6.25
CA ASP A 436 21.64 9.04 -6.77
C ASP A 436 23.06 9.13 -7.32
N THR A 437 23.29 10.12 -8.18
CA THR A 437 24.59 10.37 -8.82
C THR A 437 25.54 11.15 -7.94
N MET A 438 25.04 11.83 -6.90
CA MET A 438 25.79 12.78 -6.05
C MET A 438 26.39 13.97 -6.80
N LYS A 439 26.08 14.15 -8.08
CA LYS A 439 26.55 15.27 -8.89
C LYS A 439 25.95 16.57 -8.38
N GLN A 440 26.75 17.63 -8.50
CA GLN A 440 26.39 18.97 -8.06
C GLN A 440 26.41 19.92 -9.26
N GLU A 441 25.36 20.70 -9.41
CA GLU A 441 25.20 21.67 -10.49
C GLU A 441 24.91 23.06 -9.88
N ARG A 442 25.59 24.09 -10.38
CA ARG A 442 25.35 25.49 -9.98
C ARG A 442 24.20 26.06 -10.83
N VAL A 443 23.12 26.46 -10.18
CA VAL A 443 21.87 26.91 -10.83
C VAL A 443 21.50 28.29 -10.29
N ALA A 444 21.21 29.22 -11.19
CA ALA A 444 20.76 30.56 -10.81
C ALA A 444 19.44 30.51 -10.03
N LEU A 445 19.30 31.36 -9.00
CA LEU A 445 18.14 31.37 -8.10
C LEU A 445 16.83 31.66 -8.83
N ASP A 446 16.85 32.45 -9.90
CA ASP A 446 15.69 32.75 -10.72
C ASP A 446 15.27 31.56 -11.62
N GLN A 447 16.16 30.60 -11.85
CA GLN A 447 15.91 29.39 -12.65
C GLN A 447 15.62 28.14 -11.81
N ILE A 448 15.79 28.19 -10.48
CA ILE A 448 15.72 27.01 -9.62
C ILE A 448 14.37 26.28 -9.67
N GLU A 449 13.26 27.02 -9.70
CA GLU A 449 11.93 26.41 -9.80
C GLU A 449 11.78 25.63 -11.11
N ARG A 450 12.20 26.22 -12.23
CA ARG A 450 12.13 25.58 -13.55
C ARG A 450 13.02 24.34 -13.59
N TYR A 451 14.25 24.45 -13.11
CA TYR A 451 15.20 23.35 -13.04
C TYR A 451 14.61 22.13 -12.30
N LEU A 452 13.93 22.39 -11.17
CA LEU A 452 13.28 21.35 -10.36
C LEU A 452 12.01 20.80 -11.00
N ILE A 453 11.17 21.63 -11.64
CA ILE A 453 9.96 21.18 -12.35
C ILE A 453 10.31 20.15 -13.43
N GLU A 454 11.37 20.40 -14.21
CA GLU A 454 11.81 19.50 -15.29
C GLU A 454 12.28 18.13 -14.76
N ARG A 455 12.70 18.05 -13.49
CA ARG A 455 13.25 16.84 -12.84
C ARG A 455 12.34 16.20 -11.80
N LEU A 456 11.25 16.87 -11.43
CA LEU A 456 10.21 16.37 -10.54
C LEU A 456 8.85 16.34 -11.26
N PRO A 457 8.75 15.73 -12.46
CA PRO A 457 7.50 15.73 -13.21
C PRO A 457 6.43 14.92 -12.47
N GLY A 458 5.29 15.55 -12.21
CA GLY A 458 4.15 14.89 -11.56
C GLY A 458 4.30 14.64 -10.06
N CYS A 459 5.30 15.27 -9.42
CA CYS A 459 5.51 15.34 -7.97
C CYS A 459 4.68 16.45 -7.31
#